data_AF-A0A9D3YEU6-F1
#
_entry.id   AF-A0A9D3YEU6-F1
#
_cell.length_a   1.000
_cell.length_b   1.000
_cell.length_c   1.000
_cell.angle_alpha   90.00
_cell.angle_beta   90.00
_cell.angle_gamma   90.00
#
_symmetry.space_group_name_H-M   'P 1'
#
loop_
_entity.id
_entity.type
_entity.pdbx_description
1 polymer ?
#
loop_
_entity_poly.entity_id
_entity_poly.type
_entity_poly.pdbx_seq_one_letter_code
_entity_poly.pdbx_strand_id
1 'polypeptide(L)'
;MNEGKCHLQNGGKEFNCTCADGYLGDNCQIDMCSPYKIADIVFIIDVSVSQNETTFAEQKNFVKYFIAQFPFGPDRFQFSLVLYASEPHAVFHLNTTYDNYTIIDAVDNASIPDNKRGATFTGKALAFVKGKYLLRPTVGAQTWTDTLFF
;
A
#
# COMPACT_ATOMS: atom_id res chain seq x y z
N MET A 1 -14.70 19.78 0.18
CA MET A 1 -13.23 19.63 0.29
C MET A 1 -12.92 18.87 1.57
N ASN A 2 -13.27 17.58 1.65
CA ASN A 2 -12.92 16.75 2.82
C ASN A 2 -13.15 17.43 4.18
N GLU A 3 -14.33 18.02 4.36
CA GLU A 3 -14.72 18.76 5.59
C GLU A 3 -13.89 20.01 5.96
N GLY A 4 -12.92 20.42 5.13
CA GLY A 4 -12.18 21.68 5.29
C GLY A 4 -12.99 22.92 4.93
N LYS A 5 -12.57 24.08 5.46
CA LYS A 5 -13.14 25.41 5.17
C LYS A 5 -12.14 26.27 4.42
N CYS A 6 -12.53 26.75 3.25
CA CYS A 6 -11.67 27.59 2.41
C CYS A 6 -12.22 29.00 2.30
N HIS A 7 -11.33 29.97 2.48
CA HIS A 7 -11.66 31.39 2.37
C HIS A 7 -10.89 32.00 1.21
N LEU A 8 -11.64 32.61 0.29
CA LEU A 8 -11.06 33.38 -0.82
C LEU A 8 -10.36 34.62 -0.27
N GLN A 9 -9.14 34.85 -0.74
CA GLN A 9 -8.35 36.05 -0.49
C GLN A 9 -8.11 36.80 -1.81
N ASN A 10 -7.60 38.03 -1.71
CA ASN A 10 -7.18 38.84 -2.87
C ASN A 10 -8.23 38.93 -4.00
N GLY A 11 -9.51 39.15 -3.63
CA GLY A 11 -10.59 39.28 -4.60
C GLY A 11 -10.88 38.01 -5.42
N GLY A 12 -10.56 36.83 -4.87
CA GLY A 12 -10.82 35.53 -5.50
C GLY A 12 -9.66 34.96 -6.32
N LYS A 13 -8.48 35.60 -6.27
CA LYS A 13 -7.26 35.12 -6.95
C LYS A 13 -6.46 34.11 -6.11
N GLU A 14 -6.71 34.07 -4.81
CA GLU A 14 -6.07 33.18 -3.87
C GLU A 14 -7.12 32.61 -2.92
N PHE A 15 -6.80 31.51 -2.27
CA PHE A 15 -7.61 30.96 -1.21
C PHE A 15 -6.70 30.33 -0.17
N ASN A 16 -7.15 30.35 1.07
CA ASN A 16 -6.52 29.61 2.16
C ASN A 16 -7.55 28.67 2.77
N CYS A 17 -7.19 27.41 2.93
CA CYS A 17 -8.03 26.38 3.52
C CYS A 17 -7.55 26.01 4.93
N THR A 18 -8.48 25.96 5.87
CA THR A 18 -8.29 25.28 7.15
C THR A 18 -8.85 23.85 7.01
N CYS A 19 -7.98 22.87 7.17
CA CYS A 19 -8.30 21.47 6.92
C CYS A 19 -8.66 20.74 8.22
N ALA A 20 -9.53 19.75 8.10
CA ALA A 20 -9.83 18.82 9.19
C ALA A 20 -8.62 17.89 9.46
N ASP A 21 -8.60 17.24 10.63
CA ASP A 21 -7.55 16.28 10.99
C ASP A 21 -7.41 15.20 9.91
N GLY A 22 -6.18 14.91 9.49
CA GLY A 22 -5.91 13.96 8.41
C GLY A 22 -5.87 14.57 7.00
N TYR A 23 -5.94 15.90 6.88
CA TYR A 23 -5.83 16.62 5.61
C TYR A 23 -4.87 17.81 5.70
N LEU A 24 -4.08 18.06 4.65
CA LEU A 24 -3.08 19.12 4.57
C LEU A 24 -3.05 19.82 3.21
N GLY A 25 -2.41 20.98 3.19
CA GLY A 25 -2.11 21.80 2.00
C GLY A 25 -3.30 22.58 1.45
N ASP A 26 -3.05 23.26 0.33
CA ASP A 26 -3.93 24.32 -0.17
C ASP A 26 -5.36 23.85 -0.43
N ASN A 27 -5.55 22.58 -0.83
CA ASN A 27 -6.86 22.03 -1.20
C ASN A 27 -7.43 21.04 -0.17
N CYS A 28 -6.82 20.93 1.02
CA CYS A 28 -7.11 19.87 1.99
C CYS A 28 -7.03 18.48 1.36
N GLN A 29 -5.92 18.21 0.69
CA GLN A 29 -5.59 16.86 0.25
C GLN A 29 -5.29 15.96 1.45
N ILE A 30 -5.39 14.65 1.24
CA ILE A 30 -5.15 13.66 2.30
C ILE A 30 -3.73 13.82 2.85
N ASP A 31 -3.62 13.94 4.17
CA ASP A 31 -2.35 13.86 4.88
C ASP A 31 -2.00 12.39 5.11
N MET A 32 -1.15 11.85 4.23
CA MET A 32 -0.67 10.46 4.36
C MET A 32 0.25 10.29 5.57
N CYS A 33 0.79 11.37 6.12
CA CYS A 33 1.63 11.36 7.31
C CYS A 33 0.81 11.48 8.60
N SER A 34 -0.51 11.64 8.51
CA SER A 34 -1.37 11.70 9.69
C SER A 34 -1.35 10.36 10.43
N PRO A 35 -1.08 10.35 11.75
CA PRO A 35 -1.11 9.13 12.55
C PRO A 35 -2.53 8.54 12.70
N TYR A 36 -3.55 9.31 12.32
CA TYR A 36 -4.96 8.92 12.34
C TYR A 36 -5.45 8.41 10.99
N LYS A 37 -4.58 8.37 9.96
CA LYS A 37 -4.96 7.88 8.65
C LYS A 37 -5.10 6.36 8.67
N ILE A 38 -6.21 5.92 8.09
CA ILE A 38 -6.51 4.51 7.84
C ILE A 38 -6.42 4.28 6.34
N ALA A 39 -5.57 3.34 5.92
CA ALA A 39 -5.34 3.02 4.51
C ALA A 39 -4.82 1.59 4.37
N ASP A 40 -5.27 0.92 3.32
CA ASP A 40 -4.80 -0.42 2.97
C ASP A 40 -3.84 -0.30 1.77
N ILE A 41 -2.61 -0.76 1.94
CA ILE A 41 -1.55 -0.64 0.94
C ILE A 41 -1.10 -2.03 0.50
N VAL A 42 -1.25 -2.32 -0.79
CA VAL A 42 -0.80 -3.59 -1.37
C VAL A 42 0.36 -3.34 -2.33
N PHE A 43 1.53 -3.89 -2.00
CA PHE A 43 2.69 -3.93 -2.87
C PHE A 43 2.60 -5.11 -3.82
N ILE A 44 2.77 -4.88 -5.12
CA ILE A 44 2.71 -5.91 -6.15
C ILE A 44 4.04 -5.95 -6.90
N ILE A 45 4.94 -6.83 -6.50
CA ILE A 45 6.29 -6.91 -7.06
C ILE A 45 6.34 -7.94 -8.21
N ASP A 46 6.81 -7.49 -9.37
CA ASP A 46 7.17 -8.36 -10.48
C ASP A 46 8.45 -9.13 -10.14
N VAL A 47 8.38 -10.45 -10.18
CA VAL A 47 9.51 -11.37 -9.97
C VAL A 47 9.72 -12.28 -11.16
N SER A 48 9.21 -11.90 -12.34
CA SER A 48 9.33 -12.68 -13.58
C SER A 48 10.77 -13.00 -13.99
N VAL A 49 10.95 -13.88 -14.97
CA VAL A 49 12.30 -14.29 -15.44
C VAL A 49 13.15 -13.15 -16.00
N SER A 50 12.55 -12.01 -16.36
CA SER A 50 13.28 -10.81 -16.77
C SER A 50 13.86 -10.01 -15.61
N GLN A 51 13.40 -10.27 -14.38
CA GLN A 51 13.88 -9.63 -13.16
C GLN A 51 15.09 -10.40 -12.62
N ASN A 52 16.11 -9.69 -12.17
CA ASN A 52 17.26 -10.28 -11.51
C ASN A 52 17.16 -10.14 -9.98
N GLU A 53 17.99 -10.90 -9.25
CA GLU A 53 17.97 -10.90 -7.78
C GLU A 53 18.34 -9.54 -7.17
N THR A 54 19.18 -8.74 -7.84
CA THR A 54 19.54 -7.40 -7.38
C THR A 54 18.36 -6.45 -7.43
N THR A 55 17.64 -6.41 -8.56
CA THR A 55 16.42 -5.60 -8.72
C THR A 55 15.34 -6.03 -7.73
N PHE A 56 15.19 -7.34 -7.50
CA PHE A 56 14.24 -7.83 -6.51
C PHE A 56 14.62 -7.42 -5.08
N ALA A 57 15.91 -7.47 -4.73
CA ALA A 57 16.41 -7.00 -3.45
C ALA A 57 16.19 -5.49 -3.24
N GLU A 58 16.38 -4.67 -4.28
CA GLU A 58 16.08 -3.23 -4.25
C GLU A 58 14.60 -2.96 -4.01
N GLN A 59 13.70 -3.69 -4.70
CA GLN A 59 12.26 -3.58 -4.49
C GLN A 59 11.85 -3.99 -3.06
N LYS A 60 12.44 -5.06 -2.51
CA LYS A 60 12.25 -5.44 -1.10
C LYS A 60 12.70 -4.33 -0.15
N ASN A 61 13.86 -3.73 -0.39
CA ASN A 61 14.38 -2.63 0.42
C ASN A 61 13.46 -1.40 0.37
N PHE A 62 12.89 -1.08 -0.79
CA PHE A 62 11.88 -0.04 -0.91
C PHE A 62 10.64 -0.34 -0.06
N VAL A 63 10.09 -1.56 -0.14
CA VAL A 63 8.92 -1.97 0.66
C VAL A 63 9.21 -1.83 2.15
N LYS A 64 10.36 -2.34 2.62
CA LYS A 64 10.79 -2.21 4.03
C LYS A 64 10.92 -0.77 4.47
N TYR A 65 11.59 0.06 3.67
CA TYR A 65 11.78 1.48 3.97
C TYR A 65 10.45 2.22 4.07
N PHE A 66 9.53 1.95 3.14
CA PHE A 66 8.20 2.54 3.12
C PHE A 66 7.39 2.16 4.35
N ILE A 67 7.27 0.86 4.66
CA ILE A 67 6.51 0.36 5.82
C ILE A 67 7.01 1.02 7.11
N ALA A 68 8.32 1.19 7.26
CA ALA A 68 8.93 1.80 8.44
C ALA A 68 8.56 3.28 8.66
N GLN A 69 8.03 3.98 7.64
CA GLN A 69 7.60 5.38 7.79
C GLN A 69 6.21 5.53 8.43
N PHE A 70 5.40 4.46 8.47
CA PHE A 70 3.99 4.57 8.85
C PHE A 70 3.67 3.72 10.09
N PRO A 71 2.84 4.23 11.02
CA PRO A 71 2.27 3.40 12.07
C PRO A 71 1.23 2.45 11.47
N PHE A 72 1.40 1.14 11.62
CA PHE A 72 0.44 0.14 11.15
C PHE A 72 -0.23 -0.63 12.28
N GLY A 73 -1.36 -1.25 11.99
CA GLY A 73 -2.19 -1.93 12.99
C GLY A 73 -3.65 -2.05 12.57
N PRO A 74 -4.49 -2.68 13.41
CA PRO A 74 -5.94 -2.50 13.34
C PRO A 74 -6.27 -1.00 13.42
N ASP A 75 -7.17 -0.53 12.54
CA ASP A 75 -7.61 0.87 12.47
C ASP A 75 -6.49 1.90 12.14
N ARG A 76 -5.43 1.45 11.46
CA ARG A 76 -4.33 2.30 10.93
C ARG A 76 -3.94 1.83 9.53
N PHE A 77 -2.74 2.18 9.08
CA PHE A 77 -2.16 1.58 7.88
C PHE A 77 -2.13 0.05 7.99
N GLN A 78 -2.48 -0.63 6.91
CA GLN A 78 -2.30 -2.06 6.76
C GLN A 78 -1.54 -2.34 5.48
N PHE A 79 -0.70 -3.37 5.51
CA PHE A 79 0.21 -3.68 4.41
C PHE A 79 0.00 -5.12 3.94
N SER A 80 0.08 -5.32 2.63
CA SER A 80 0.14 -6.63 2.00
C SER A 80 1.22 -6.64 0.94
N LEU A 81 1.88 -7.78 0.77
CA LEU A 81 2.86 -8.00 -0.29
C LEU A 81 2.41 -9.17 -1.16
N VAL A 82 2.36 -8.92 -2.46
CA VAL A 82 2.11 -9.91 -3.50
C VAL A 82 3.31 -9.93 -4.43
N LEU A 83 3.86 -11.11 -4.64
CA LEU A 83 4.82 -11.35 -5.72
C LEU A 83 4.08 -11.91 -6.91
N TYR A 84 4.44 -11.53 -8.13
CA TYR A 84 3.85 -12.11 -9.31
C TYR A 84 4.85 -12.38 -10.43
N ALA A 85 4.55 -13.42 -11.18
CA ALA A 85 5.05 -13.60 -12.53
C ALA A 85 3.90 -14.15 -13.38
N SER A 86 3.89 -15.47 -13.66
CA SER A 86 2.77 -16.13 -14.34
C SER A 86 1.60 -16.40 -13.39
N GLU A 87 1.91 -16.59 -12.12
CA GLU A 87 0.94 -16.74 -11.03
C GLU A 87 1.23 -15.70 -9.93
N PRO A 88 0.21 -15.00 -9.41
CA PRO A 88 0.36 -14.16 -8.24
C PRO A 88 0.44 -15.02 -6.97
N HIS A 89 1.23 -14.55 -6.01
CA HIS A 89 1.47 -15.20 -4.73
C HIS A 89 1.47 -14.15 -3.61
N ALA A 90 0.48 -14.22 -2.73
CA ALA A 90 0.45 -13.39 -1.52
C ALA A 90 1.50 -13.91 -0.52
N VAL A 91 2.41 -13.03 -0.12
CA VAL A 91 3.41 -13.30 0.93
C VAL A 91 2.77 -13.10 2.30
N PHE A 92 2.06 -11.98 2.47
CA PHE A 92 1.26 -11.68 3.65
C PHE A 92 0.05 -10.80 3.31
N HIS A 93 -0.99 -10.90 4.12
CA HIS A 93 -2.27 -10.20 3.98
C HIS A 93 -2.35 -8.95 4.89
N LEU A 94 -3.33 -8.08 4.65
CA LEU A 94 -3.52 -6.80 5.37
C LEU A 94 -3.69 -6.96 6.90
N ASN A 95 -4.24 -8.10 7.37
CA ASN A 95 -4.39 -8.41 8.80
C ASN A 95 -3.28 -9.29 9.40
N THR A 96 -2.16 -9.47 8.68
CA THR A 96 -1.04 -10.26 9.22
C THR A 96 -0.39 -9.47 10.37
N THR A 97 0.18 -10.20 11.34
CA THR A 97 0.79 -9.70 12.59
C THR A 97 1.43 -8.31 12.49
N TYR A 98 1.13 -7.44 13.47
CA TYR A 98 1.40 -5.99 13.42
C TYR A 98 2.72 -5.56 14.06
N ASP A 99 3.76 -6.39 14.00
CA ASP A 99 5.06 -6.03 14.53
C ASP A 99 6.09 -5.84 13.41
N ASN A 100 6.95 -4.83 13.61
CA ASN A 100 7.99 -4.46 12.65
C ASN A 100 8.95 -5.61 12.36
N TYR A 101 9.23 -6.48 13.32
CA TYR A 101 10.20 -7.54 13.11
C TYR A 101 9.65 -8.60 12.15
N THR A 102 8.45 -9.12 12.42
CA THR A 102 7.81 -10.17 11.62
C THR A 102 7.49 -9.71 10.21
N ILE A 103 7.01 -8.47 10.02
CA ILE A 103 6.70 -7.98 8.66
C ILE A 103 7.97 -7.78 7.82
N ILE A 104 9.05 -7.28 8.43
CA ILE A 104 10.33 -7.09 7.75
C ILE A 104 10.96 -8.44 7.40
N ASP A 105 10.92 -9.40 8.33
CA ASP A 105 11.38 -10.77 8.08
C ASP A 105 10.58 -11.45 6.95
N ALA A 106 9.26 -11.25 6.91
CA ALA A 106 8.42 -11.75 5.84
C ALA A 106 8.80 -11.15 4.47
N VAL A 107 9.15 -9.86 4.41
CA VAL A 107 9.64 -9.22 3.17
C VAL A 107 11.00 -9.77 2.76
N ASP A 108 11.92 -9.93 3.71
CA ASP A 108 13.28 -10.45 3.43
C ASP A 108 13.23 -11.89 2.91
N ASN A 109 12.40 -12.73 3.52
CA ASN A 109 12.22 -14.13 3.13
C ASN A 109 11.24 -14.34 1.97
N ALA A 110 10.64 -13.27 1.44
CA ALA A 110 9.67 -13.36 0.35
C ALA A 110 10.31 -13.99 -0.90
N SER A 111 9.68 -15.03 -1.42
CA SER A 111 10.09 -15.71 -2.64
C SER A 111 8.88 -16.34 -3.32
N ILE A 112 9.01 -16.67 -4.60
CA ILE A 112 8.05 -17.55 -5.28
C ILE A 112 8.79 -18.82 -5.70
N PRO A 113 8.10 -19.97 -5.75
CA PRO A 113 8.66 -21.19 -6.33
C PRO A 113 9.16 -20.95 -7.77
N ASP A 114 10.32 -21.49 -8.14
CA ASP A 114 10.93 -21.32 -9.47
C ASP A 114 9.98 -21.72 -10.61
N ASN A 115 9.17 -22.76 -10.38
CA ASN A 115 8.17 -23.22 -11.34
C ASN A 115 7.00 -22.24 -11.57
N LYS A 116 6.94 -21.13 -10.83
CA LYS A 116 5.95 -20.05 -10.97
C LYS A 116 6.53 -18.74 -11.51
N ARG A 117 7.86 -18.63 -11.67
CA ARG A 117 8.57 -17.41 -12.06
C ARG A 117 8.36 -16.95 -13.51
N GLY A 118 7.79 -17.77 -14.40
CA GLY A 118 7.74 -17.58 -15.87
C GLY A 118 7.54 -16.16 -16.46
N ALA A 119 6.51 -15.98 -17.29
CA ALA A 119 6.22 -14.70 -17.96
C ALA A 119 5.57 -13.67 -17.03
N THR A 120 5.53 -12.40 -17.45
CA THR A 120 5.00 -11.26 -16.66
C THR A 120 3.50 -11.06 -16.90
N PHE A 121 2.63 -11.49 -15.98
CA PHE A 121 1.16 -11.37 -16.10
C PHE A 121 0.56 -10.33 -15.15
N THR A 122 0.88 -9.05 -15.38
CA THR A 122 0.42 -7.92 -14.55
C THR A 122 -1.10 -7.82 -14.44
N GLY A 123 -1.83 -8.05 -15.54
CA GLY A 123 -3.31 -8.02 -15.53
C GLY A 123 -3.92 -9.09 -14.60
N LYS A 124 -3.30 -10.26 -14.52
CA LYS A 124 -3.71 -11.33 -13.62
C LYS A 124 -3.37 -11.01 -12.17
N ALA A 125 -2.21 -10.40 -11.91
CA ALA A 125 -1.84 -9.92 -10.58
C ALA A 125 -2.83 -8.87 -10.07
N LEU A 126 -3.16 -7.86 -10.88
CA LEU A 126 -4.15 -6.84 -10.54
C LEU A 126 -5.54 -7.46 -10.31
N ALA A 127 -5.95 -8.43 -11.14
CA ALA A 127 -7.20 -9.14 -10.96
C ALA A 127 -7.22 -10.00 -9.68
N PHE A 128 -6.09 -10.57 -9.26
CA PHE A 128 -5.97 -11.32 -8.01
C PHE A 128 -6.11 -10.41 -6.79
N VAL A 129 -5.45 -9.25 -6.81
CA VAL A 129 -5.55 -8.27 -5.72
C VAL A 129 -6.95 -7.66 -5.65
N LYS A 130 -7.49 -7.19 -6.78
CA LYS A 130 -8.82 -6.57 -6.88
C LYS A 130 -9.94 -7.59 -6.67
N GLY A 131 -9.76 -8.80 -7.17
CA GLY A 131 -10.76 -9.86 -7.17
C GLY A 131 -10.71 -10.68 -5.89
N LYS A 132 -11.46 -10.24 -4.87
CA LYS A 132 -11.92 -11.08 -3.74
C LYS A 132 -10.87 -11.64 -2.77
N TYR A 133 -9.56 -11.51 -2.96
CA TYR A 133 -8.56 -12.17 -2.08
C TYR A 133 -7.83 -11.24 -1.10
N LEU A 134 -7.64 -9.97 -1.40
CA LEU A 134 -6.95 -9.02 -0.50
C LEU A 134 -7.85 -7.89 0.00
N LEU A 135 -8.93 -7.56 -0.72
CA LEU A 135 -9.85 -6.47 -0.36
C LEU A 135 -11.08 -6.94 0.42
N ARG A 136 -11.01 -8.12 1.05
CA ARG A 136 -12.10 -8.61 1.91
C ARG A 136 -11.82 -8.30 3.38
N PRO A 137 -12.84 -7.97 4.17
CA PRO A 137 -12.69 -7.86 5.62
C PRO A 137 -12.10 -9.15 6.25
N THR A 138 -12.37 -10.31 5.65
CA THR A 138 -11.83 -11.61 6.10
C THR A 138 -10.30 -11.73 6.02
N VAL A 139 -9.64 -10.85 5.27
CA VAL A 139 -8.18 -10.79 5.11
C VAL A 139 -7.60 -9.44 5.54
N GLY A 140 -8.40 -8.66 6.28
CA GLY A 140 -7.98 -7.40 6.91
C GLY A 140 -8.55 -6.13 6.30
N ALA A 141 -8.97 -6.17 5.02
CA ALA A 141 -9.36 -4.95 4.33
C ALA A 141 -10.45 -4.18 5.08
N GLN A 142 -10.17 -2.91 5.33
CA GLN A 142 -10.98 -2.05 6.16
C GLN A 142 -12.10 -1.45 5.30
N THR A 143 -13.35 -1.58 5.73
CA THR A 143 -14.53 -1.32 4.86
C THR A 143 -14.74 0.14 4.44
N TRP A 144 -13.94 1.07 4.95
CA TRP A 144 -14.06 2.52 4.75
C TRP A 144 -12.75 3.18 4.32
N THR A 145 -11.77 2.41 3.85
CA THR A 145 -10.46 2.91 3.44
C THR A 145 -10.33 3.05 1.92
N ASP A 146 -9.48 3.98 1.52
CA ASP A 146 -8.94 3.98 0.16
C ASP A 146 -7.83 2.91 0.10
N THR A 147 -7.95 1.95 -0.82
CA THR A 147 -6.86 1.00 -1.11
C THR A 147 -5.96 1.54 -2.21
N LEU A 148 -4.66 1.60 -1.93
CA LEU A 148 -3.65 2.01 -2.90
C LEU A 148 -2.81 0.81 -3.36
N PHE A 149 -2.52 0.77 -4.66
CA PHE A 149 -1.69 -0.24 -5.30
C PHE A 149 -0.37 0.39 -5.75
N PHE A 150 0.75 -0.23 -5.36
CA PHE A 150 2.09 0.20 -5.73
C PHE A 150 2.89 -0.96 -6.31
#